data_AF-A0A1Y2SJR0-F1
#
_entry.id   AF-A0A1Y2SJR0-F1
#
_cell.length_a   1.000
_cell.length_b   1.000
_cell.length_c   1.000
_cell.angle_alpha   90.00
_cell.angle_beta   90.00
_cell.angle_gamma   90.00
#
_symmetry.space_group_name_H-M   'P 1'
#
loop_
_entity.id
_entity.type
_entity.pdbx_description
1 polymer ?
#
loop_
_entity_poly.entity_id
_entity_poly.type
_entity_poly.pdbx_seq_one_letter_code
_entity_poly.pdbx_strand_id
1 'polypeptide(L)'
;MSTEKYFLDAPILPQAKNGVLDKSEIQGKIEIIVPQYQNNSEGDTIHLYFGSEKKSITHTLNHLDDITFYFNKDEIPEGNYVVSYSVTDISQNAIKSHTTNIQVVDHVTSSSFGKNCFPAQCVEDVDSISLPVDFEITNVEIYAVEINGSNEMVSQDTSLIANGTDKYKYRALISKKGSNGNDPIINHTFNNVEWTRDQSQINNTDLPQPQPDEKSPTKTDYAGYLYATLYSNVGVYNDIVVTLTMGEGSVSKDSDNTVSFIPIAQKAVMYVYNINREKEIYKIFQEPQPYNFFNNLAAKLRPAKNPNIDFDTSELTYNFKTTFPNGYTNVVDIGKDSKGPLTFDQYGKVIIQAVINKDDGTCESYEYKLNLGRALIFTEGKNLYFPAKDSTSCENINPDSSAVSLSIDDFQKNDKGIAINNEFKNLYEWGLFGNNEQIKNDLRFKVRGKDGAYIIYDAIKNEIDNSHDAKGLIICTKK
;
A
#
# COMPACT_ATOMS: atom_id res chain seq x y z
N MET A 1 -20.37 -10.75 -17.48
CA MET A 1 -19.99 -10.51 -16.07
C MET A 1 -19.52 -11.84 -15.53
N SER A 2 -18.22 -11.98 -15.29
CA SER A 2 -17.64 -13.17 -14.67
C SER A 2 -18.14 -13.23 -13.22
N THR A 3 -18.80 -14.32 -12.82
CA THR A 3 -19.11 -14.59 -11.42
C THR A 3 -17.81 -14.98 -10.74
N GLU A 4 -17.10 -14.01 -10.16
CA GLU A 4 -16.02 -14.30 -9.22
C GLU A 4 -16.57 -15.20 -8.12
N LYS A 5 -15.96 -16.36 -7.98
CA LYS A 5 -16.36 -17.36 -7.01
C LYS A 5 -15.76 -16.92 -5.68
N TYR A 6 -16.53 -16.20 -4.89
CA TYR A 6 -16.13 -15.80 -3.54
C TYR A 6 -15.82 -17.05 -2.71
N PHE A 7 -14.62 -17.14 -2.15
CA PHE A 7 -14.23 -18.16 -1.18
C PHE A 7 -14.31 -17.57 0.22
N LEU A 8 -14.73 -18.38 1.21
CA LEU A 8 -14.73 -17.96 2.61
C LEU A 8 -13.38 -18.28 3.25
N ASP A 9 -12.95 -17.48 4.22
CA ASP A 9 -11.70 -17.70 4.96
C ASP A 9 -11.72 -19.03 5.73
N ALA A 10 -10.54 -19.59 6.01
CA ALA A 10 -10.46 -20.85 6.74
C ALA A 10 -10.87 -20.69 8.22
N PRO A 11 -11.43 -21.73 8.86
CA PRO A 11 -11.76 -21.68 10.28
C PRO A 11 -10.51 -21.59 11.16
N ILE A 12 -10.59 -20.81 12.24
CA ILE A 12 -9.50 -20.55 13.18
C ILE A 12 -9.64 -21.47 14.39
N LEU A 13 -8.56 -22.14 14.78
CA LEU A 13 -8.48 -22.96 15.99
C LEU A 13 -7.47 -22.32 16.96
N PRO A 14 -7.89 -21.43 17.86
CA PRO A 14 -6.97 -20.64 18.69
C PRO A 14 -6.10 -21.49 19.63
N GLN A 15 -6.53 -22.71 19.92
CA GLN A 15 -5.81 -23.67 20.76
C GLN A 15 -4.76 -24.47 19.99
N ALA A 16 -4.79 -24.45 18.66
CA ALA A 16 -3.80 -25.16 17.84
C ALA A 16 -2.52 -24.32 17.71
N LYS A 17 -1.37 -24.93 17.99
CA LYS A 17 -0.04 -24.31 17.83
C LYS A 17 0.69 -25.02 16.71
N ASN A 18 1.06 -24.27 15.66
CA ASN A 18 1.76 -24.80 14.48
C ASN A 18 1.02 -26.00 13.85
N GLY A 19 -0.31 -25.93 13.75
CA GLY A 19 -1.14 -27.01 13.20
C GLY A 19 -1.35 -28.21 14.12
N VAL A 20 -0.85 -28.19 15.37
CA VAL A 20 -1.05 -29.26 16.36
C VAL A 20 -2.02 -28.81 17.44
N LEU A 21 -3.06 -29.60 17.69
CA LEU A 21 -4.05 -29.43 18.74
C LEU A 21 -3.80 -30.48 19.83
N ASP A 22 -3.11 -30.09 20.90
CA ASP A 22 -2.85 -30.95 22.05
C ASP A 22 -4.02 -30.91 23.05
N LYS A 23 -4.77 -32.00 23.12
CA LYS A 23 -5.94 -32.11 24.01
C LYS A 23 -5.58 -32.01 25.49
N SER A 24 -4.34 -32.29 25.87
CA SER A 24 -3.88 -32.17 27.26
C SER A 24 -3.75 -30.72 27.71
N GLU A 25 -3.43 -29.80 26.79
CA GLU A 25 -3.30 -28.37 27.06
C GLU A 25 -4.67 -27.65 27.10
N ILE A 26 -5.71 -28.27 26.57
CA ILE A 26 -7.04 -27.67 26.45
C ILE A 26 -7.81 -27.80 27.76
N GLN A 27 -8.08 -26.65 28.40
CA GLN A 27 -9.03 -26.56 29.49
C GLN A 27 -10.46 -26.45 28.92
N GLY A 28 -11.20 -27.55 28.94
CA GLY A 28 -12.60 -27.58 28.49
C GLY A 28 -12.79 -28.11 27.07
N LYS A 29 -13.40 -27.30 26.19
CA LYS A 29 -13.81 -27.69 24.83
C LYS A 29 -12.82 -27.19 23.78
N ILE A 30 -12.81 -27.85 22.62
CA ILE A 30 -12.12 -27.35 21.43
C ILE A 30 -12.94 -26.20 20.87
N GLU A 31 -12.30 -25.04 20.71
CA GLU A 31 -12.90 -23.83 20.15
C GLU A 31 -12.54 -23.69 18.68
N ILE A 32 -13.53 -23.36 17.85
CA ILE A 32 -13.35 -23.12 16.42
C ILE A 32 -14.11 -21.87 16.05
N ILE A 33 -13.39 -20.87 15.57
CA ILE A 33 -13.92 -19.56 15.21
C ILE A 33 -14.11 -19.53 13.71
N VAL A 34 -15.33 -19.20 13.28
CA VAL A 34 -15.63 -18.86 11.89
C VAL A 34 -15.45 -17.35 11.75
N PRO A 35 -14.46 -16.89 10.96
CA PRO A 35 -14.25 -15.46 10.74
C PRO A 35 -15.50 -14.81 10.15
N GLN A 36 -15.73 -13.54 10.50
CA GLN A 36 -16.70 -12.73 9.79
C GLN A 36 -16.43 -12.74 8.28
N TYR A 37 -17.46 -12.98 7.48
CA TYR A 37 -17.38 -13.03 6.02
C TYR A 37 -18.28 -11.97 5.38
N GLN A 38 -17.96 -11.61 4.13
CA GLN A 38 -18.71 -10.59 3.40
C GLN A 38 -20.16 -11.02 3.14
N ASN A 39 -21.08 -10.07 3.29
CA ASN A 39 -22.53 -10.27 3.11
C ASN A 39 -23.18 -11.21 4.13
N ASN A 40 -22.56 -11.45 5.29
CA ASN A 40 -23.22 -12.18 6.37
C ASN A 40 -24.54 -11.50 6.74
N SER A 41 -25.61 -12.29 6.78
CA SER A 41 -26.96 -11.80 7.04
C SER A 41 -27.63 -12.61 8.14
N GLU A 42 -28.51 -11.97 8.91
CA GLU A 42 -29.37 -12.70 9.85
C GLU A 42 -30.21 -13.75 9.09
N GLY A 43 -30.19 -14.99 9.58
CA GLY A 43 -30.84 -16.13 8.94
C GLY A 43 -29.93 -17.02 8.11
N ASP A 44 -28.70 -16.61 7.81
CA ASP A 44 -27.70 -17.48 7.18
C ASP A 44 -27.39 -18.69 8.07
N THR A 45 -27.17 -19.85 7.45
CA THR A 45 -26.93 -21.11 8.14
C THR A 45 -25.50 -21.57 7.91
N ILE A 46 -24.74 -21.77 8.99
CA ILE A 46 -23.34 -22.20 8.94
C ILE A 46 -23.22 -23.65 9.36
N HIS A 47 -22.62 -24.47 8.50
CA HIS A 47 -22.28 -25.86 8.76
C HIS A 47 -20.77 -25.99 8.92
N LEU A 48 -20.30 -26.24 10.15
CA LEU A 48 -18.89 -26.48 10.42
C LEU A 48 -18.59 -27.98 10.33
N TYR A 49 -17.49 -28.35 9.69
CA TYR A 49 -17.03 -29.73 9.47
C TYR A 49 -15.68 -29.95 10.16
N PHE A 50 -15.58 -30.98 10.99
CA PHE A 50 -14.33 -31.41 11.63
C PHE A 50 -13.94 -32.81 11.14
N GLY A 51 -13.05 -32.89 10.14
CA GLY A 51 -12.72 -34.11 9.41
C GLY A 51 -13.74 -34.44 8.31
N SER A 52 -13.70 -35.69 7.81
CA SER A 52 -14.52 -36.17 6.69
C SER A 52 -16.01 -36.39 7.05
N GLU A 53 -16.68 -35.34 7.52
CA GLU A 53 -18.15 -35.25 7.75
C GLU A 53 -18.70 -35.96 9.01
N LYS A 54 -17.85 -36.53 9.89
CA LYS A 54 -18.36 -37.29 11.06
C LYS A 54 -18.96 -36.43 12.16
N LYS A 55 -18.65 -35.14 12.21
CA LYS A 55 -19.25 -34.20 13.17
C LYS A 55 -19.47 -32.83 12.54
N SER A 56 -20.71 -32.37 12.60
CA SER A 56 -21.10 -31.04 12.16
C SER A 56 -21.99 -30.36 13.17
N ILE A 57 -21.83 -29.05 13.30
CA ILE A 57 -22.74 -28.19 14.06
C ILE A 57 -23.33 -27.19 13.08
N THR A 58 -24.65 -27.00 13.18
CA THR A 58 -25.39 -26.01 12.39
C THR A 58 -25.73 -24.83 13.29
N HIS A 59 -25.42 -23.62 12.84
CA HIS A 59 -25.77 -22.38 13.54
C HIS A 59 -26.49 -21.41 12.60
N THR A 60 -27.59 -20.81 13.05
CA THR A 60 -28.30 -19.75 12.32
C THR A 60 -27.88 -18.40 12.90
N LEU A 61 -27.37 -17.51 12.05
CA LEU A 61 -26.88 -16.20 12.42
C LEU A 61 -28.00 -15.32 12.98
N ASN A 62 -27.84 -14.87 14.23
CA ASN A 62 -28.74 -13.92 14.89
C ASN A 62 -28.07 -12.55 15.16
N HIS A 63 -26.74 -12.45 14.98
CA HIS A 63 -25.91 -11.24 15.15
C HIS A 63 -24.68 -11.33 14.23
N LEU A 64 -24.05 -10.21 13.89
CA LEU A 64 -22.97 -10.11 12.88
C LEU A 64 -21.54 -10.33 13.42
N ASP A 65 -21.39 -10.82 14.65
CA ASP A 65 -20.09 -11.09 15.28
C ASP A 65 -19.51 -12.45 14.88
N ASP A 66 -18.22 -12.67 15.19
CA ASP A 66 -17.56 -13.96 15.00
C ASP A 66 -18.31 -15.09 15.71
N ILE A 67 -18.48 -16.22 15.02
CA ILE A 67 -19.16 -17.38 15.57
C ILE A 67 -18.15 -18.38 16.09
N THR A 68 -18.25 -18.69 17.39
CA THR A 68 -17.45 -19.72 18.03
C THR A 68 -18.26 -21.01 18.18
N PHE A 69 -17.74 -22.09 17.59
CA PHE A 69 -18.22 -23.44 17.77
C PHE A 69 -17.39 -24.16 18.83
N TYR A 70 -18.04 -25.06 19.57
CA TYR A 70 -17.39 -25.84 20.63
C TYR A 70 -17.57 -27.33 20.40
N PHE A 71 -16.46 -28.07 20.32
CA PHE A 71 -16.46 -29.53 20.32
C PHE A 71 -15.97 -30.08 21.64
N ASN A 72 -16.57 -31.17 22.11
CA ASN A 72 -16.02 -31.90 23.24
C ASN A 72 -14.72 -32.61 22.80
N LYS A 73 -13.60 -32.26 23.44
CA LYS A 73 -12.27 -32.78 23.07
C LYS A 73 -12.17 -34.30 23.20
N ASP A 74 -12.87 -34.88 24.17
CA ASP A 74 -12.83 -36.33 24.44
C ASP A 74 -13.50 -37.15 23.34
N GLU A 75 -14.35 -36.51 22.54
CA GLU A 75 -15.03 -37.16 21.44
C GLU A 75 -14.28 -37.00 20.10
N ILE A 76 -13.15 -36.29 20.07
CA ILE A 76 -12.27 -36.16 18.90
C ILE A 76 -11.05 -37.06 19.13
N PRO A 77 -10.97 -38.22 18.44
CA PRO A 77 -9.81 -39.10 18.58
C PRO A 77 -8.53 -38.44 18.05
N GLU A 78 -7.38 -38.99 18.40
CA GLU A 78 -6.11 -38.57 17.82
C GLU A 78 -6.09 -38.85 16.31
N GLY A 79 -5.45 -37.97 15.55
CA GLY A 79 -5.35 -38.12 14.10
C GLY A 79 -5.19 -36.80 13.35
N ASN A 80 -5.11 -36.90 12.03
CA ASN A 80 -5.07 -35.75 11.13
C ASN A 80 -6.48 -35.41 10.66
N TYR A 81 -6.85 -34.13 10.75
CA TYR A 81 -8.18 -33.63 10.41
C TYR A 81 -8.07 -32.45 9.45
N VAL A 82 -9.06 -32.37 8.55
CA VAL A 82 -9.32 -31.21 7.72
C VAL A 82 -10.55 -30.51 8.30
N VAL A 83 -10.42 -29.26 8.70
CA VAL A 83 -11.51 -28.45 9.27
C VAL A 83 -11.94 -27.41 8.25
N SER A 84 -13.23 -27.31 7.98
CA SER A 84 -13.81 -26.34 7.04
C SER A 84 -15.24 -26.01 7.44
N TYR A 85 -15.83 -24.97 6.88
CA TYR A 85 -17.26 -24.71 7.02
C TYR A 85 -17.90 -24.37 5.67
N SER A 86 -19.23 -24.39 5.64
CA SER A 86 -20.01 -23.81 4.56
C SER A 86 -21.08 -22.89 5.11
N VAL A 87 -21.38 -21.83 4.38
CA VAL A 87 -22.48 -20.91 4.66
C VAL A 87 -23.56 -21.17 3.61
N THR A 88 -24.81 -21.35 4.05
CA THR A 88 -25.99 -21.38 3.20
C THR A 88 -26.84 -20.15 3.49
N ASP A 89 -27.01 -19.27 2.49
CA ASP A 89 -27.81 -18.05 2.65
C ASP A 89 -29.32 -18.34 2.71
N ILE A 90 -30.12 -17.32 3.03
CA ILE A 90 -31.59 -17.43 3.05
C ILE A 90 -32.22 -17.77 1.69
N SER A 91 -31.46 -17.59 0.60
CA SER A 91 -31.84 -17.96 -0.77
C SER A 91 -31.37 -19.37 -1.15
N GLN A 92 -30.81 -20.13 -0.20
CA GLN A 92 -30.26 -21.49 -0.35
C GLN A 92 -28.99 -21.59 -1.21
N ASN A 93 -28.23 -20.51 -1.38
CA ASN A 93 -26.92 -20.56 -2.01
C ASN A 93 -25.88 -20.98 -0.98
N ALA A 94 -25.12 -22.05 -1.28
CA ALA A 94 -24.06 -22.55 -0.41
C ALA A 94 -22.66 -22.16 -0.92
N ILE A 95 -21.84 -21.59 -0.04
CA ILE A 95 -20.43 -21.28 -0.29
C ILE A 95 -19.57 -22.02 0.73
N LYS A 96 -18.42 -22.56 0.31
CA LYS A 96 -17.48 -23.29 1.18
C LYS A 96 -16.26 -22.44 1.52
N SER A 97 -15.74 -22.66 2.72
CA SER A 97 -14.49 -22.07 3.17
C SER A 97 -13.27 -22.76 2.60
N HIS A 98 -12.13 -22.08 2.70
CA HIS A 98 -10.83 -22.73 2.76
C HIS A 98 -10.74 -23.70 3.95
N THR A 99 -9.78 -24.63 3.88
CA THR A 99 -9.60 -25.71 4.86
C THR A 99 -8.42 -25.44 5.78
N THR A 100 -8.55 -25.79 7.06
CA THR A 100 -7.46 -25.81 8.05
C THR A 100 -7.07 -27.26 8.35
N ASN A 101 -5.82 -27.64 8.08
CA ASN A 101 -5.30 -28.96 8.44
C ASN A 101 -4.76 -28.94 9.87
N ILE A 102 -5.18 -29.89 10.69
CA ILE A 102 -4.71 -30.02 12.08
C ILE A 102 -4.36 -31.46 12.42
N GLN A 103 -3.38 -31.62 13.32
CA GLN A 103 -3.07 -32.89 13.98
C GLN A 103 -3.58 -32.83 15.43
N VAL A 104 -4.48 -33.74 15.80
CA VAL A 104 -5.00 -33.88 17.17
C VAL A 104 -4.20 -34.95 17.90
N VAL A 105 -3.69 -34.60 19.08
CA VAL A 105 -2.92 -35.51 19.96
C VAL A 105 -3.44 -35.44 21.40
N ASP A 106 -3.24 -36.50 22.17
CA ASP A 106 -3.61 -36.59 23.58
C ASP A 106 -2.32 -36.76 24.40
N HIS A 107 -1.66 -35.65 24.78
CA HIS A 107 -0.37 -35.78 25.45
C HIS A 107 -0.53 -36.16 26.93
N VAL A 108 -0.57 -37.47 27.22
CA VAL A 108 -0.18 -38.01 28.53
C VAL A 108 0.64 -39.29 28.36
N THR A 109 1.96 -39.15 28.28
CA THR A 109 2.85 -40.06 29.02
C THR A 109 4.05 -39.29 29.57
N SER A 110 3.85 -38.68 30.74
CA SER A 110 4.83 -38.85 31.82
C SER A 110 4.80 -40.32 32.22
N SER A 111 5.54 -41.16 31.49
CA SER A 111 5.83 -42.52 31.94
C SER A 111 6.61 -42.39 33.24
N SER A 112 5.95 -42.68 34.36
CA SER A 112 6.62 -43.08 35.58
C SER A 112 7.34 -44.40 35.30
N PHE A 113 8.58 -44.30 34.79
CA PHE A 113 9.50 -45.42 34.81
C PHE A 113 9.71 -45.78 36.27
N GLY A 114 9.16 -46.94 36.65
CA GLY A 114 9.46 -47.60 37.88
C GLY A 114 10.98 -47.69 38.02
N LYS A 115 11.46 -47.14 39.13
CA LYS A 115 12.80 -47.34 39.67
C LYS A 115 13.03 -48.85 39.84
N ASN A 116 13.60 -49.49 38.82
CA ASN A 116 14.40 -50.69 39.00
C ASN A 116 15.83 -50.34 38.57
N CYS A 117 16.68 -50.22 39.58
CA CYS A 117 18.12 -50.08 39.43
C CYS A 117 18.68 -51.24 38.61
N PHE A 118 19.34 -50.93 37.50
CA PHE A 118 20.49 -51.68 37.02
C PHE A 118 21.51 -50.68 36.42
N PRO A 119 22.80 -50.78 36.76
CA PRO A 119 23.82 -49.90 36.20
C PRO A 119 24.24 -50.49 34.85
N ALA A 120 23.78 -49.89 33.76
CA ALA A 120 24.32 -50.13 32.43
C ALA A 120 24.49 -48.79 31.73
N GLN A 121 25.71 -48.55 31.25
CA GLN A 121 26.18 -47.33 30.61
C GLN A 121 25.24 -46.91 29.47
N CYS A 122 24.74 -45.67 29.53
CA CYS A 122 24.13 -45.03 28.38
C CYS A 122 25.22 -44.78 27.33
N VAL A 123 25.09 -45.45 26.20
CA VAL A 123 25.82 -45.15 24.97
C VAL A 123 25.25 -43.82 24.47
N GLU A 124 26.13 -42.84 24.24
CA GLU A 124 25.77 -41.57 23.58
C GLU A 124 25.05 -41.89 22.26
N ASP A 125 23.96 -41.16 21.96
CA ASP A 125 23.20 -41.28 20.72
C ASP A 125 24.18 -41.22 19.54
N VAL A 126 24.40 -42.38 18.92
CA VAL A 126 25.22 -42.49 17.73
C VAL A 126 24.46 -41.76 16.65
N ASP A 127 24.98 -40.61 16.20
CA ASP A 127 24.50 -39.87 15.03
C ASP A 127 24.28 -40.86 13.89
N SER A 128 23.02 -41.25 13.71
CA SER A 128 22.64 -42.24 12.72
C SER A 128 22.92 -41.61 11.36
N ILE A 129 23.98 -42.06 10.69
CA ILE A 129 24.31 -41.64 9.34
C ILE A 129 23.13 -42.07 8.46
N SER A 130 22.22 -41.12 8.17
CA SER A 130 21.08 -41.39 7.33
C SER A 130 21.58 -41.73 5.94
N LEU A 131 21.16 -42.86 5.39
CA LEU A 131 21.49 -43.23 4.02
C LEU A 131 21.10 -42.11 3.05
N PRO A 132 21.84 -41.91 1.94
CA PRO A 132 21.45 -40.96 0.91
C PRO A 132 20.02 -41.24 0.45
N VAL A 133 19.11 -40.31 0.70
CA VAL A 133 17.72 -40.40 0.23
C VAL A 133 17.65 -39.73 -1.14
N ASP A 134 17.13 -40.43 -2.14
CA ASP A 134 16.85 -39.82 -3.45
C ASP A 134 15.58 -38.97 -3.34
N PHE A 135 15.69 -37.67 -3.58
CA PHE A 135 14.65 -36.68 -3.30
C PHE A 135 14.38 -35.77 -4.50
N GLU A 136 13.25 -35.06 -4.44
CA GLU A 136 12.93 -33.93 -5.30
C GLU A 136 12.28 -32.80 -4.49
N ILE A 137 12.45 -31.56 -4.96
CA ILE A 137 11.72 -30.41 -4.43
C ILE A 137 10.41 -30.33 -5.21
N THR A 138 9.29 -30.71 -4.59
CA THR A 138 7.99 -30.78 -5.29
C THR A 138 7.39 -29.40 -5.52
N ASN A 139 7.47 -28.53 -4.51
CA ASN A 139 6.95 -27.18 -4.59
C ASN A 139 7.75 -26.25 -3.68
N VAL A 140 7.80 -24.97 -4.06
CA VAL A 140 8.15 -23.85 -3.20
C VAL A 140 6.94 -22.94 -3.23
N GLU A 141 6.44 -22.48 -2.09
CA GLU A 141 5.28 -21.59 -2.04
C GLU A 141 5.37 -20.62 -0.86
N ILE A 142 4.66 -19.49 -1.00
CA ILE A 142 4.41 -18.56 0.09
C ILE A 142 3.21 -19.09 0.86
N TYR A 143 3.37 -19.38 2.15
CA TYR A 143 2.28 -19.92 2.97
C TYR A 143 1.74 -18.94 4.00
N ALA A 144 2.50 -17.88 4.30
CA ALA A 144 2.09 -16.80 5.20
C ALA A 144 2.87 -15.52 4.90
N VAL A 145 2.36 -14.40 5.39
CA VAL A 145 3.13 -13.15 5.56
C VAL A 145 3.19 -12.80 7.04
N GLU A 146 4.24 -12.07 7.43
CA GLU A 146 4.35 -11.45 8.74
C GLU A 146 4.31 -9.94 8.58
N ILE A 147 3.28 -9.29 9.13
CA ILE A 147 3.08 -7.84 9.05
C ILE A 147 3.07 -7.31 10.48
N ASN A 148 4.00 -6.39 10.80
CA ASN A 148 4.16 -5.85 12.14
C ASN A 148 4.27 -6.94 13.25
N GLY A 149 4.90 -8.08 12.93
CA GLY A 149 5.08 -9.21 13.86
C GLY A 149 3.88 -10.15 13.99
N SER A 150 2.77 -9.88 13.30
CA SER A 150 1.60 -10.76 13.25
C SER A 150 1.61 -11.60 11.98
N ASN A 151 1.30 -12.89 12.10
CA ASN A 151 1.15 -13.77 10.94
C ASN A 151 -0.22 -13.59 10.30
N GLU A 152 -0.25 -13.39 8.99
CA GLU A 152 -1.46 -13.28 8.18
C GLU A 152 -1.42 -14.28 7.03
N MET A 153 -2.60 -14.65 6.53
CA MET A 153 -2.72 -15.48 5.33
C MET A 153 -2.36 -14.68 4.07
N VAL A 154 -1.72 -15.35 3.12
CA VAL A 154 -1.30 -14.74 1.85
C VAL A 154 -2.52 -14.57 0.94
N SER A 155 -2.72 -13.37 0.40
CA SER A 155 -3.53 -13.18 -0.80
C SER A 155 -2.59 -13.11 -2.01
N GLN A 156 -3.03 -13.58 -3.19
CA GLN A 156 -2.20 -13.57 -4.41
C GLN A 156 -1.68 -12.17 -4.78
N ASP A 157 -2.36 -11.10 -4.32
CA ASP A 157 -2.01 -9.71 -4.63
C ASP A 157 -1.32 -8.99 -3.46
N THR A 158 -0.80 -9.73 -2.47
CA THR A 158 -0.16 -9.11 -1.29
C THR A 158 1.27 -8.64 -1.61
N SER A 159 1.44 -7.36 -1.92
CA SER A 159 2.74 -6.68 -1.81
C SER A 159 3.02 -6.26 -0.37
N LEU A 160 4.23 -6.50 0.13
CA LEU A 160 4.66 -6.07 1.48
C LEU A 160 5.40 -4.74 1.44
N ILE A 161 5.33 -3.97 2.54
CA ILE A 161 6.11 -2.74 2.66
C ILE A 161 7.57 -3.12 2.96
N ALA A 162 8.50 -2.49 2.25
CA ALA A 162 9.93 -2.66 2.45
C ALA A 162 10.46 -1.93 3.70
N ASN A 163 9.98 -2.32 4.88
CA ASN A 163 10.32 -1.69 6.16
C ASN A 163 11.40 -2.43 6.96
N GLY A 164 11.97 -3.50 6.39
CA GLY A 164 12.95 -4.36 7.06
C GLY A 164 12.36 -5.32 8.09
N THR A 165 11.06 -5.25 8.37
CA THR A 165 10.39 -6.06 9.40
C THR A 165 9.32 -6.97 8.84
N ASP A 166 8.58 -6.55 7.82
CA ASP A 166 7.55 -7.34 7.16
C ASP A 166 8.21 -8.42 6.31
N LYS A 167 7.66 -9.64 6.36
CA LYS A 167 8.30 -10.81 5.76
C LYS A 167 7.33 -11.66 4.98
N TYR A 168 7.78 -12.16 3.84
CA TYR A 168 7.18 -13.34 3.21
C TYR A 168 7.71 -14.59 3.89
N LYS A 169 6.83 -15.55 4.14
CA LYS A 169 7.19 -16.87 4.68
C LYS A 169 6.98 -17.93 3.62
N TYR A 170 8.09 -18.59 3.29
CA TYR A 170 8.15 -19.64 2.29
C TYR A 170 8.19 -21.00 2.97
N ARG A 171 7.61 -21.98 2.28
CA ARG A 171 7.83 -23.38 2.57
C ARG A 171 8.11 -24.15 1.29
N ALA A 172 8.95 -25.17 1.37
CA ALA A 172 9.26 -26.07 0.27
C ALA A 172 8.99 -27.51 0.65
N LEU A 173 8.15 -28.20 -0.13
CA LEU A 173 7.82 -29.61 0.08
C LEU A 173 8.90 -30.49 -0.51
N ILE A 174 9.55 -31.28 0.34
CA ILE A 174 10.58 -32.24 -0.07
C ILE A 174 9.98 -33.65 -0.04
N SER A 175 10.07 -34.36 -1.15
CA SER A 175 9.48 -35.69 -1.31
C SER A 175 10.45 -36.66 -1.96
N LYS A 176 10.14 -37.95 -1.90
CA LYS A 176 10.89 -38.96 -2.65
C LYS A 176 10.80 -38.66 -4.14
N LYS A 177 11.90 -38.84 -4.84
CA LYS A 177 11.98 -38.59 -6.28
C LYS A 177 10.95 -39.41 -7.06
N GLY A 178 10.22 -38.77 -7.97
CA GLY A 178 9.17 -39.39 -8.78
C GLY A 178 7.85 -39.65 -8.05
N SER A 179 7.72 -39.21 -6.79
CA SER A 179 6.46 -39.36 -6.04
C SER A 179 5.46 -38.24 -6.34
N ASN A 180 5.90 -37.14 -6.95
CA ASN A 180 5.06 -35.96 -7.22
C ASN A 180 4.41 -35.42 -5.93
N GLY A 181 5.19 -35.34 -4.85
CA GLY A 181 4.73 -34.85 -3.54
C GLY A 181 3.95 -35.85 -2.68
N ASN A 182 3.64 -37.05 -3.19
CA ASN A 182 2.82 -38.02 -2.44
C ASN A 182 3.57 -38.70 -1.28
N ASP A 183 4.91 -38.76 -1.35
CA ASP A 183 5.75 -39.37 -0.32
C ASP A 183 6.71 -38.32 0.29
N PRO A 184 6.24 -37.46 1.21
CA PRO A 184 7.08 -36.46 1.86
C PRO A 184 8.21 -37.09 2.67
N ILE A 185 9.38 -36.46 2.64
CA ILE A 185 10.53 -36.86 3.45
C ILE A 185 10.48 -36.08 4.76
N ILE A 186 10.01 -36.73 5.82
CA ILE A 186 9.75 -36.11 7.13
C ILE A 186 10.98 -36.19 8.04
N ASN A 187 11.19 -35.17 8.90
CA ASN A 187 12.25 -35.14 9.92
C ASN A 187 13.66 -35.46 9.43
N HIS A 188 13.97 -35.22 8.15
CA HIS A 188 15.26 -35.52 7.55
C HIS A 188 16.11 -34.25 7.48
N THR A 189 17.39 -34.38 7.83
CA THR A 189 18.35 -33.26 7.75
C THR A 189 19.08 -33.33 6.41
N PHE A 190 18.88 -32.32 5.57
CA PHE A 190 19.54 -32.19 4.29
C PHE A 190 20.87 -31.43 4.45
N ASN A 191 21.83 -31.72 3.57
CA ASN A 191 23.07 -30.93 3.46
C ASN A 191 22.94 -29.95 2.29
N ASN A 192 23.69 -28.85 2.35
CA ASN A 192 23.76 -27.85 1.28
C ASN A 192 22.39 -27.27 0.89
N VAL A 193 21.55 -26.97 1.89
CA VAL A 193 20.29 -26.27 1.68
C VAL A 193 20.58 -24.78 1.50
N GLU A 194 20.27 -24.26 0.32
CA GLU A 194 20.47 -22.85 -0.01
C GLU A 194 19.19 -22.24 -0.55
N TRP A 195 18.77 -21.14 0.07
CA TRP A 195 17.67 -20.32 -0.41
C TRP A 195 18.24 -19.07 -1.07
N THR A 196 17.79 -18.78 -2.29
CA THR A 196 18.28 -17.66 -3.10
C THR A 196 17.14 -16.86 -3.73
N ARG A 197 17.46 -15.69 -4.27
CA ARG A 197 16.52 -14.80 -4.99
C ARG A 197 17.13 -14.15 -6.23
N ASP A 198 16.32 -13.94 -7.26
CA ASP A 198 16.74 -13.59 -8.63
C ASP A 198 17.20 -12.13 -8.87
N GLN A 199 17.01 -11.21 -7.91
CA GLN A 199 17.43 -9.80 -8.02
C GLN A 199 18.90 -9.53 -7.67
N SER A 200 19.84 -10.30 -8.22
CA SER A 200 21.27 -10.29 -7.83
C SER A 200 21.98 -8.93 -7.91
N GLN A 201 21.44 -7.99 -8.68
CA GLN A 201 21.92 -6.62 -8.79
C GLN A 201 21.69 -5.77 -7.53
N ILE A 202 20.69 -6.12 -6.70
CA ILE A 202 20.40 -5.44 -5.43
C ILE A 202 21.34 -6.00 -4.36
N ASN A 203 21.94 -5.10 -3.57
CA ASN A 203 22.82 -5.48 -2.46
C ASN A 203 22.06 -6.30 -1.39
N ASN A 204 22.72 -7.32 -0.85
CA ASN A 204 22.22 -8.13 0.27
C ASN A 204 21.93 -7.32 1.55
N THR A 205 22.47 -6.10 1.71
CA THR A 205 22.06 -5.21 2.80
C THR A 205 20.65 -4.66 2.63
N ASP A 206 20.22 -4.46 1.39
CA ASP A 206 18.95 -3.83 1.06
C ASP A 206 17.87 -4.89 0.80
N LEU A 207 18.23 -5.95 0.08
CA LEU A 207 17.41 -7.14 -0.14
C LEU A 207 18.24 -8.40 0.15
N PRO A 208 18.29 -8.87 1.41
CA PRO A 208 19.05 -10.06 1.78
C PRO A 208 18.55 -11.31 1.06
N GLN A 209 19.37 -12.36 1.06
CA GLN A 209 18.91 -13.69 0.66
C GLN A 209 17.86 -14.19 1.66
N PRO A 210 16.91 -15.05 1.22
CA PRO A 210 15.95 -15.63 2.14
C PRO A 210 16.65 -16.36 3.29
N GLN A 211 16.21 -16.12 4.51
CA GLN A 211 16.78 -16.68 5.73
C GLN A 211 16.04 -17.98 6.08
N PRO A 212 16.73 -19.13 6.15
CA PRO A 212 16.13 -20.38 6.64
C PRO A 212 15.58 -20.22 8.05
N ASP A 213 14.59 -21.03 8.42
CA ASP A 213 14.08 -21.06 9.80
C ASP A 213 15.22 -21.37 10.79
N GLU A 214 15.42 -20.49 11.77
CA GLU A 214 16.48 -20.59 12.77
C GLU A 214 16.42 -21.89 13.58
N LYS A 215 15.22 -22.44 13.78
CA LYS A 215 15.04 -23.67 14.58
C LYS A 215 15.42 -24.93 13.84
N SER A 216 15.27 -24.94 12.52
CA SER A 216 15.47 -26.11 11.68
C SER A 216 15.84 -25.70 10.25
N PRO A 217 17.02 -25.08 10.04
CA PRO A 217 17.38 -24.47 8.77
C PRO A 217 17.53 -25.50 7.64
N THR A 218 17.80 -26.76 7.98
CA THR A 218 18.07 -27.84 7.04
C THR A 218 17.24 -29.09 7.27
N LYS A 219 16.35 -29.08 8.26
CA LYS A 219 15.58 -30.27 8.66
C LYS A 219 14.12 -30.10 8.30
N THR A 220 13.57 -31.06 7.55
CA THR A 220 12.14 -31.06 7.24
C THR A 220 11.29 -31.33 8.48
N ASP A 221 10.08 -30.76 8.50
CA ASP A 221 9.11 -31.04 9.56
C ASP A 221 8.40 -32.41 9.38
N TYR A 222 7.33 -32.64 10.16
CA TYR A 222 6.52 -33.86 10.10
C TYR A 222 5.66 -33.98 8.83
N ALA A 223 5.57 -32.92 8.03
CA ALA A 223 4.87 -32.89 6.75
C ALA A 223 5.84 -32.84 5.55
N GLY A 224 7.15 -32.82 5.80
CA GLY A 224 8.19 -32.82 4.77
C GLY A 224 8.59 -31.44 4.26
N TYR A 225 8.30 -30.37 5.01
CA TYR A 225 8.59 -29.00 4.58
C TYR A 225 9.88 -28.43 5.18
N LEU A 226 10.61 -27.67 4.36
CA LEU A 226 11.62 -26.70 4.79
C LEU A 226 11.05 -25.29 4.74
N TYR A 227 11.57 -24.38 5.57
CA TYR A 227 11.02 -23.03 5.74
C TYR A 227 12.08 -21.96 5.56
N ALA A 228 11.67 -20.82 5.00
CA ALA A 228 12.51 -19.62 4.90
C ALA A 228 11.66 -18.35 4.99
N THR A 229 12.32 -17.22 5.27
CA THR A 229 11.69 -15.90 5.27
C THR A 229 12.46 -14.93 4.39
N LEU A 230 11.76 -14.03 3.72
CA LEU A 230 12.37 -12.94 2.94
C LEU A 230 11.78 -11.61 3.39
N TYR A 231 12.63 -10.61 3.61
CA TYR A 231 12.25 -9.23 3.89
C TYR A 231 13.09 -8.29 3.03
N SER A 232 12.68 -7.03 2.95
CA SER A 232 13.42 -5.99 2.23
C SER A 232 13.47 -4.70 3.03
N ASN A 233 14.59 -3.99 2.95
CA ASN A 233 14.80 -2.64 3.49
C ASN A 233 14.51 -1.55 2.43
N VAL A 234 14.31 -1.94 1.18
CA VAL A 234 14.06 -1.05 0.04
C VAL A 234 12.93 -1.57 -0.84
N GLY A 235 12.22 -0.66 -1.53
CA GLY A 235 11.28 -1.10 -2.56
C GLY A 235 12.01 -1.82 -3.68
N VAL A 236 11.33 -2.75 -4.34
CA VAL A 236 11.88 -3.50 -5.48
C VAL A 236 10.89 -3.39 -6.62
N TYR A 237 11.30 -2.82 -7.75
CA TYR A 237 10.36 -2.53 -8.84
C TYR A 237 10.04 -3.74 -9.71
N ASN A 238 10.92 -4.75 -9.71
CA ASN A 238 10.65 -6.04 -10.35
C ASN A 238 10.14 -7.04 -9.31
N ASP A 239 9.34 -7.97 -9.78
CA ASP A 239 8.97 -9.14 -8.99
C ASP A 239 10.20 -9.98 -8.62
N ILE A 240 10.16 -10.57 -7.44
CA ILE A 240 11.24 -11.39 -6.88
C ILE A 240 10.82 -12.85 -6.90
N VAL A 241 11.67 -13.70 -7.48
CA VAL A 241 11.52 -15.15 -7.45
C VAL A 241 12.46 -15.74 -6.41
N VAL A 242 11.91 -16.52 -5.48
CA VAL A 242 12.68 -17.28 -4.49
C VAL A 242 12.91 -18.71 -4.98
N THR A 243 14.16 -19.17 -4.87
CA THR A 243 14.60 -20.50 -5.31
C THR A 243 15.24 -21.26 -4.17
N LEU A 244 14.86 -22.53 -4.01
CA LEU A 244 15.55 -23.47 -3.12
C LEU A 244 16.46 -24.39 -3.95
N THR A 245 17.71 -24.51 -3.53
CA THR A 245 18.71 -25.43 -4.11
C THR A 245 19.19 -26.39 -3.02
N MET A 246 19.29 -27.67 -3.37
CA MET A 246 19.83 -28.73 -2.50
C MET A 246 20.61 -29.74 -3.33
N GLY A 247 21.92 -29.84 -3.10
CA GLY A 247 22.78 -30.75 -3.87
C GLY A 247 22.77 -30.43 -5.38
N GLU A 248 22.50 -31.41 -6.23
CA GLU A 248 22.37 -31.23 -7.68
C GLU A 248 20.95 -30.79 -8.12
N GLY A 249 19.99 -30.73 -7.19
CA GLY A 249 18.62 -30.31 -7.48
C GLY A 249 18.41 -28.82 -7.24
N SER A 250 17.83 -28.13 -8.22
CA SER A 250 17.32 -26.76 -8.08
C SER A 250 15.89 -26.69 -8.56
N VAL A 251 14.99 -26.10 -7.79
CA VAL A 251 13.61 -25.84 -8.23
C VAL A 251 13.24 -24.40 -7.92
N SER A 252 13.00 -23.65 -8.99
CA SER A 252 12.22 -22.42 -9.01
C SER A 252 10.94 -22.74 -9.77
N LYS A 253 9.82 -22.96 -9.09
CA LYS A 253 8.56 -23.28 -9.78
C LYS A 253 7.81 -21.98 -10.07
N ASP A 254 7.44 -21.80 -11.35
CA ASP A 254 6.40 -20.98 -11.99
C ASP A 254 6.04 -19.59 -11.41
N SER A 255 5.38 -18.75 -12.23
CA SER A 255 4.98 -17.36 -11.92
C SER A 255 4.23 -17.15 -10.61
N ASP A 256 3.70 -18.20 -10.00
CA ASP A 256 2.85 -18.13 -8.81
C ASP A 256 3.63 -17.83 -7.51
N ASN A 257 4.96 -17.75 -7.58
CA ASN A 257 5.84 -17.49 -6.44
C ASN A 257 6.55 -16.13 -6.47
N THR A 258 6.15 -15.26 -7.39
CA THR A 258 6.66 -13.90 -7.42
C THR A 258 6.14 -13.09 -6.25
N VAL A 259 7.03 -12.36 -5.58
CA VAL A 259 6.65 -11.38 -4.54
C VAL A 259 7.18 -10.01 -4.88
N SER A 260 6.56 -8.97 -4.31
CA SER A 260 6.99 -7.59 -4.49
C SER A 260 7.04 -6.84 -3.17
N PHE A 261 8.06 -5.99 -3.03
CA PHE A 261 8.19 -5.08 -1.90
C PHE A 261 7.95 -3.65 -2.36
N ILE A 262 6.92 -3.01 -1.81
CA ILE A 262 6.65 -1.60 -2.08
C ILE A 262 7.49 -0.69 -1.18
N PRO A 263 8.07 0.40 -1.70
CA PRO A 263 8.90 1.29 -0.89
C PRO A 263 8.08 2.01 0.19
N ILE A 264 8.72 2.33 1.32
CA ILE A 264 8.16 3.27 2.29
C ILE A 264 8.10 4.66 1.65
N ALA A 265 6.89 5.23 1.57
CA ALA A 265 6.69 6.58 1.09
C ALA A 265 7.43 7.61 1.97
N GLN A 266 8.34 8.34 1.36
CA GLN A 266 9.07 9.44 1.98
C GLN A 266 8.34 10.76 1.73
N LYS A 267 8.63 11.78 2.56
CA LYS A 267 8.05 13.12 2.35
C LYS A 267 8.73 13.83 1.17
N ALA A 268 7.92 14.37 0.26
CA ALA A 268 8.38 15.27 -0.80
C ALA A 268 8.16 16.75 -0.44
N VAL A 269 8.78 17.62 -1.23
CA VAL A 269 8.40 19.03 -1.38
C VAL A 269 8.04 19.30 -2.84
N MET A 270 7.31 20.38 -3.10
CA MET A 270 6.93 20.75 -4.46
C MET A 270 7.72 21.98 -4.92
N TYR A 271 8.55 21.80 -5.94
CA TYR A 271 9.21 22.89 -6.64
C TYR A 271 8.27 23.42 -7.73
N VAL A 272 7.68 24.59 -7.51
CA VAL A 272 6.76 25.24 -8.44
C VAL A 272 7.48 26.39 -9.13
N TYR A 273 7.27 26.54 -10.44
CA TYR A 273 7.96 27.51 -11.27
C TYR A 273 7.10 28.01 -12.42
N ASN A 274 7.49 29.15 -13.00
CA ASN A 274 6.94 29.62 -14.28
C ASN A 274 7.54 28.77 -15.40
N ILE A 275 6.70 28.09 -16.19
CA ILE A 275 7.14 27.19 -17.27
C ILE A 275 8.07 27.85 -18.29
N ASN A 276 7.94 29.17 -18.48
CA ASN A 276 8.77 29.93 -19.42
C ASN A 276 10.06 30.49 -18.79
N ARG A 277 10.22 30.39 -17.45
CA ARG A 277 11.31 31.03 -16.68
C ARG A 277 11.74 30.18 -15.48
N GLU A 278 11.84 28.86 -15.65
CA GLU A 278 12.07 27.89 -14.57
C GLU A 278 13.25 28.24 -13.65
N LYS A 279 14.36 28.70 -14.22
CA LYS A 279 15.60 29.01 -13.47
C LYS A 279 15.55 30.34 -12.72
N GLU A 280 14.62 31.22 -13.10
CA GLU A 280 14.55 32.59 -12.59
C GLU A 280 13.44 32.75 -11.56
N ILE A 281 12.27 32.15 -11.83
CA ILE A 281 11.06 32.33 -11.04
C ILE A 281 10.57 30.96 -10.57
N TYR A 282 10.90 30.66 -9.32
CA TYR A 282 10.49 29.42 -8.66
C TYR A 282 10.28 29.62 -7.15
N LYS A 283 9.62 28.64 -6.54
CA LYS A 283 9.44 28.54 -5.09
C LYS A 283 9.27 27.08 -4.70
N ILE A 284 9.86 26.72 -3.56
CA ILE A 284 9.67 25.40 -2.95
C ILE A 284 8.54 25.53 -1.94
N PHE A 285 7.49 24.75 -2.15
CA PHE A 285 6.31 24.66 -1.31
C PHE A 285 6.36 23.43 -0.41
N GLN A 286 5.81 23.62 0.79
CA GLN A 286 5.54 22.54 1.74
C GLN A 286 4.07 22.16 1.64
N GLU A 287 3.75 20.92 1.96
CA GLU A 287 2.36 20.46 1.96
C GLU A 287 1.47 21.37 2.85
N PRO A 288 0.25 21.72 2.41
CA PRO A 288 -0.41 21.25 1.19
C PRO A 288 -0.40 22.24 0.01
N GLN A 289 0.54 23.20 0.01
CA GLN A 289 0.60 24.29 -0.97
C GLN A 289 1.05 23.82 -2.37
N PRO A 290 0.83 24.58 -3.45
CA PRO A 290 0.13 25.86 -3.50
C PRO A 290 -1.39 25.72 -3.39
N TYR A 291 -2.06 26.78 -2.92
CA TYR A 291 -3.52 26.91 -2.92
C TYR A 291 -4.04 27.61 -4.17
N ASN A 292 -3.22 28.46 -4.80
CA ASN A 292 -3.55 29.20 -6.01
C ASN A 292 -2.81 28.60 -7.21
N PHE A 293 -3.47 28.49 -8.36
CA PHE A 293 -2.85 27.99 -9.58
C PHE A 293 -3.36 28.68 -10.85
N PHE A 294 -2.60 28.56 -11.95
CA PHE A 294 -2.93 29.07 -13.28
C PHE A 294 -2.05 28.41 -14.34
N ASN A 295 -2.42 28.55 -15.62
CA ASN A 295 -1.90 27.72 -16.73
C ASN A 295 -0.37 27.72 -16.91
N ASN A 296 0.31 28.83 -16.60
CA ASN A 296 1.77 28.94 -16.79
C ASN A 296 2.58 28.44 -15.58
N LEU A 297 1.92 27.89 -14.55
CA LEU A 297 2.60 27.21 -13.46
C LEU A 297 2.88 25.76 -13.82
N ALA A 298 4.14 25.37 -13.63
CA ALA A 298 4.58 24.00 -13.67
C ALA A 298 5.19 23.62 -12.32
N ALA A 299 5.25 22.34 -12.04
CA ALA A 299 5.86 21.82 -10.82
C ALA A 299 6.61 20.50 -11.05
N LYS A 300 7.49 20.19 -10.11
CA LYS A 300 8.09 18.87 -9.93
C LYS A 300 8.24 18.59 -8.44
N LEU A 301 8.18 17.32 -8.07
CA LEU A 301 8.49 16.92 -6.69
C LEU A 301 10.00 16.82 -6.50
N ARG A 302 10.43 17.02 -5.26
CA ARG A 302 11.82 16.82 -4.82
C ARG A 302 11.85 16.17 -3.44
N PRO A 303 12.95 15.50 -3.04
CA PRO A 303 13.09 14.96 -1.70
C PRO A 303 13.00 16.09 -0.66
N ALA A 304 12.19 15.93 0.39
CA ALA A 304 12.14 16.95 1.46
C ALA A 304 13.48 17.11 2.21
N LYS A 305 14.27 16.03 2.29
CA LYS A 305 15.61 16.05 2.87
C LYS A 305 16.63 16.83 2.02
N ASN A 306 16.39 16.95 0.72
CA ASN A 306 17.26 17.67 -0.20
C ASN A 306 16.46 18.43 -1.26
N PRO A 307 15.78 19.52 -0.87
CA PRO A 307 14.76 20.18 -1.69
C PRO A 307 15.33 20.96 -2.89
N ASN A 308 16.66 20.99 -3.04
CA ASN A 308 17.35 21.69 -4.13
C ASN A 308 17.82 20.75 -5.25
N ILE A 309 17.66 19.43 -5.08
CA ILE A 309 18.06 18.44 -6.07
C ILE A 309 16.81 17.86 -6.74
N ASP A 310 16.85 17.82 -8.08
CA ASP A 310 15.82 17.17 -8.89
C ASP A 310 15.99 15.65 -8.84
N PHE A 311 14.89 14.93 -8.98
CA PHE A 311 14.94 13.51 -9.30
C PHE A 311 15.52 13.29 -10.70
N ASP A 312 16.17 12.15 -10.93
CA ASP A 312 16.53 11.77 -12.29
C ASP A 312 15.26 11.42 -13.08
N THR A 313 15.04 12.17 -14.15
CA THR A 313 13.88 12.00 -15.04
C THR A 313 13.88 10.65 -15.78
N SER A 314 15.03 9.99 -15.97
CA SER A 314 15.04 8.64 -16.57
C SER A 314 14.42 7.61 -15.64
N GLU A 315 14.63 7.75 -14.33
CA GLU A 315 14.18 6.85 -13.26
C GLU A 315 12.79 7.20 -12.71
N LEU A 316 12.34 8.44 -12.90
CA LEU A 316 11.11 8.98 -12.34
C LEU A 316 9.85 8.53 -13.08
N THR A 317 8.82 8.19 -12.30
CA THR A 317 7.42 8.09 -12.72
C THR A 317 6.51 8.72 -11.68
N TYR A 318 5.60 9.59 -12.11
CA TYR A 318 4.56 10.17 -11.27
C TYR A 318 3.28 9.34 -11.31
N ASN A 319 2.64 9.21 -10.15
CA ASN A 319 1.30 8.68 -9.97
C ASN A 319 0.51 9.65 -9.08
N PHE A 320 -0.82 9.51 -9.02
CA PHE A 320 -1.60 10.22 -8.01
C PHE A 320 -2.79 9.40 -7.53
N LYS A 321 -3.20 9.69 -6.28
CA LYS A 321 -4.40 9.14 -5.66
C LYS A 321 -5.35 10.29 -5.36
N THR A 322 -6.55 10.26 -5.92
CA THR A 322 -7.60 11.24 -5.60
C THR A 322 -8.18 10.91 -4.23
N THR A 323 -8.24 11.89 -3.32
CA THR A 323 -8.86 11.69 -2.00
C THR A 323 -10.38 11.89 -2.02
N PHE A 324 -10.96 12.24 -3.17
CA PHE A 324 -12.40 12.48 -3.32
C PHE A 324 -13.06 11.32 -4.09
N PRO A 325 -14.16 10.76 -3.57
CA PRO A 325 -14.88 9.65 -4.22
C PRO A 325 -15.59 10.05 -5.53
N ASN A 326 -15.73 11.35 -5.83
CA ASN A 326 -16.60 11.84 -6.89
C ASN A 326 -15.91 12.09 -8.25
N GLY A 327 -14.79 11.42 -8.55
CA GLY A 327 -14.31 11.29 -9.94
C GLY A 327 -13.70 12.53 -10.61
N TYR A 328 -13.23 13.53 -9.87
CA TYR A 328 -12.38 14.58 -10.45
C TYR A 328 -10.99 14.01 -10.73
N THR A 329 -10.80 13.40 -11.90
CA THR A 329 -9.55 12.73 -12.28
C THR A 329 -8.46 13.69 -12.75
N ASN A 330 -8.79 14.96 -13.03
CA ASN A 330 -7.91 15.89 -13.75
C ASN A 330 -7.55 17.12 -12.88
N VAL A 331 -7.18 16.90 -11.62
CA VAL A 331 -6.69 18.00 -10.75
C VAL A 331 -5.28 18.42 -11.17
N VAL A 332 -4.45 17.43 -11.51
CA VAL A 332 -3.05 17.58 -11.91
C VAL A 332 -2.85 16.80 -13.20
N ASP A 333 -2.24 17.42 -14.20
CA ASP A 333 -1.63 16.72 -15.34
C ASP A 333 -0.20 16.36 -14.95
N ILE A 334 0.14 15.07 -15.08
CA ILE A 334 1.45 14.52 -14.71
C ILE A 334 2.46 14.55 -15.85
N GLY A 335 2.10 15.19 -16.96
CA GLY A 335 2.94 15.36 -18.13
C GLY A 335 3.10 14.09 -18.95
N LYS A 336 3.94 14.19 -19.99
CA LYS A 336 4.17 13.10 -20.93
C LYS A 336 4.86 11.92 -20.23
N ASP A 337 4.43 10.71 -20.55
CA ASP A 337 4.98 9.45 -20.04
C ASP A 337 5.02 9.39 -18.49
N SER A 338 4.17 10.19 -17.83
CA SER A 338 4.15 10.35 -16.37
C SER A 338 5.46 10.89 -15.78
N LYS A 339 6.26 11.64 -16.53
CA LYS A 339 7.56 12.16 -16.09
C LYS A 339 7.57 13.66 -15.79
N GLY A 340 6.41 14.30 -15.88
CA GLY A 340 6.25 15.73 -15.72
C GLY A 340 6.52 16.53 -17.01
N PRO A 341 6.60 17.87 -16.90
CA PRO A 341 6.34 18.62 -15.67
C PRO A 341 4.88 18.46 -15.21
N LEU A 342 4.64 18.64 -13.92
CA LEU A 342 3.29 18.63 -13.36
C LEU A 342 2.62 19.97 -13.69
N THR A 343 1.38 19.98 -14.17
CA THR A 343 0.56 21.19 -14.34
C THR A 343 -0.78 21.06 -13.64
N PHE A 344 -1.47 22.17 -13.43
CA PHE A 344 -2.65 22.25 -12.57
C PHE A 344 -3.86 22.70 -13.37
N ASP A 345 -4.89 21.85 -13.43
CA ASP A 345 -6.05 22.06 -14.30
C ASP A 345 -7.32 22.39 -13.51
N GLN A 346 -7.48 21.81 -12.32
CA GLN A 346 -8.68 21.95 -11.51
C GLN A 346 -8.37 22.09 -10.02
N TYR A 347 -9.33 22.63 -9.26
CA TYR A 347 -9.28 22.63 -7.81
C TYR A 347 -9.46 21.21 -7.27
N GLY A 348 -8.90 20.92 -6.11
CA GLY A 348 -9.03 19.61 -5.48
C GLY A 348 -7.89 19.27 -4.54
N LYS A 349 -8.07 18.13 -3.86
CA LYS A 349 -7.04 17.52 -3.01
C LYS A 349 -6.60 16.22 -3.64
N VAL A 350 -5.30 16.08 -3.81
CA VAL A 350 -4.67 14.87 -4.37
C VAL A 350 -3.39 14.55 -3.62
N ILE A 351 -3.04 13.26 -3.59
CA ILE A 351 -1.71 12.82 -3.17
C ILE A 351 -0.95 12.50 -4.44
N ILE A 352 0.09 13.29 -4.72
CA ILE A 352 1.01 13.04 -5.84
C ILE A 352 2.13 12.17 -5.30
N GLN A 353 2.42 11.08 -6.00
CA GLN A 353 3.50 10.17 -5.66
C GLN A 353 4.54 10.21 -6.78
N ALA A 354 5.81 10.42 -6.43
CA ALA A 354 6.96 10.21 -7.31
C ALA A 354 7.59 8.87 -6.95
N VAL A 355 7.68 7.98 -7.93
CA VAL A 355 8.32 6.66 -7.82
C VAL A 355 9.63 6.73 -8.61
N ILE A 356 10.75 6.38 -7.97
CA ILE A 356 12.09 6.42 -8.55
C ILE A 356 12.59 4.99 -8.69
N ASN A 357 12.65 4.47 -9.91
CA ASN A 357 13.14 3.13 -10.22
C ASN A 357 14.60 3.22 -10.67
N LYS A 358 15.52 2.76 -9.83
CA LYS A 358 16.96 2.83 -10.09
C LYS A 358 17.44 1.66 -10.94
N ASP A 359 18.54 1.87 -11.65
CA ASP A 359 19.19 0.83 -12.46
C ASP A 359 19.64 -0.40 -11.65
N ASP A 360 19.82 -0.25 -10.33
CA ASP A 360 20.20 -1.33 -9.42
C ASP A 360 19.04 -2.22 -8.97
N GLY A 361 17.82 -2.06 -9.52
CA GLY A 361 16.66 -2.87 -9.13
C GLY A 361 15.82 -2.27 -8.00
N THR A 362 16.36 -1.28 -7.27
CA THR A 362 15.66 -0.68 -6.13
C THR A 362 14.66 0.39 -6.55
N CYS A 363 13.67 0.63 -5.70
CA CYS A 363 12.64 1.62 -5.89
C CYS A 363 12.50 2.51 -4.65
N GLU A 364 12.34 3.81 -4.85
CA GLU A 364 11.99 4.77 -3.80
C GLU A 364 10.65 5.43 -4.13
N SER A 365 9.89 5.80 -3.09
CA SER A 365 8.63 6.54 -3.26
C SER A 365 8.62 7.81 -2.42
N TYR A 366 8.10 8.88 -3.00
CA TYR A 366 7.96 10.18 -2.37
C TYR A 366 6.54 10.70 -2.55
N GLU A 367 5.89 11.13 -1.47
CA GLU A 367 4.52 11.63 -1.51
C GLU A 367 4.42 13.12 -1.19
N TYR A 368 3.49 13.78 -1.87
CA TYR A 368 3.10 15.16 -1.65
C TYR A 368 1.58 15.31 -1.63
N LYS A 369 1.03 15.73 -0.50
CA LYS A 369 -0.40 16.04 -0.32
C LYS A 369 -0.67 17.45 -0.83
N LEU A 370 -1.29 17.58 -2.01
CA LEU A 370 -1.64 18.86 -2.63
C LEU A 370 -3.09 19.26 -2.31
N ASN A 371 -3.33 20.57 -2.12
CA ASN A 371 -4.66 21.15 -1.97
C ASN A 371 -4.82 22.42 -2.82
N LEU A 372 -5.27 22.27 -4.07
CA LEU A 372 -5.57 23.38 -4.97
C LEU A 372 -6.95 23.96 -4.65
N GLY A 373 -6.99 25.22 -4.24
CA GLY A 373 -8.22 25.91 -3.88
C GLY A 373 -8.74 26.87 -4.94
N ARG A 374 -7.86 27.60 -5.63
CA ARG A 374 -8.24 28.75 -6.46
C ARG A 374 -7.51 28.77 -7.79
N ALA A 375 -8.27 28.69 -8.89
CA ALA A 375 -7.74 28.88 -10.24
C ALA A 375 -7.76 30.39 -10.58
N LEU A 376 -6.63 30.98 -10.93
CA LEU A 376 -6.53 32.37 -11.36
C LEU A 376 -6.64 32.45 -12.88
N ILE A 377 -7.58 33.24 -13.37
CA ILE A 377 -7.86 33.41 -14.78
C ILE A 377 -7.72 34.88 -15.13
N PHE A 378 -6.85 35.17 -16.10
CA PHE A 378 -6.74 36.48 -16.71
C PHE A 378 -7.37 36.44 -18.10
N THR A 379 -8.37 37.29 -18.33
CA THR A 379 -9.02 37.41 -19.63
C THR A 379 -8.46 38.62 -20.35
N GLU A 380 -7.69 38.40 -21.41
CA GLU A 380 -7.18 39.49 -22.24
C GLU A 380 -8.32 40.14 -23.03
N GLY A 381 -8.37 41.47 -23.00
CA GLY A 381 -9.39 42.27 -23.68
C GLY A 381 -8.81 43.53 -24.30
N LYS A 382 -9.60 44.22 -25.13
CA LYS A 382 -9.19 45.49 -25.79
C LYS A 382 -8.77 46.56 -24.77
N ASN A 383 -9.41 46.58 -23.60
CA ASN A 383 -9.04 47.40 -22.47
C ASN A 383 -8.47 46.49 -21.39
N LEU A 384 -7.26 46.77 -20.92
CA LEU A 384 -6.62 45.98 -19.86
C LEU A 384 -7.05 46.46 -18.46
N TYR A 385 -7.20 47.77 -18.26
CA TYR A 385 -7.44 48.39 -16.96
C TYR A 385 -8.84 49.01 -16.88
N PHE A 386 -9.54 48.70 -15.80
CA PHE A 386 -10.93 49.11 -15.56
C PHE A 386 -11.04 49.96 -14.29
N PRO A 387 -11.78 51.09 -14.33
CA PRO A 387 -12.12 51.86 -13.14
C PRO A 387 -12.85 51.03 -12.08
N ALA A 388 -12.62 51.34 -10.80
CA ALA A 388 -13.34 50.71 -9.70
C ALA A 388 -14.87 50.87 -9.82
N LYS A 389 -15.34 52.04 -10.26
CA LYS A 389 -16.77 52.40 -10.30
C LYS A 389 -17.52 51.95 -11.55
N ASP A 390 -16.84 51.39 -12.56
CA ASP A 390 -17.54 50.88 -13.73
C ASP A 390 -18.20 49.51 -13.44
N SER A 391 -19.09 49.10 -14.34
CA SER A 391 -19.80 47.82 -14.23
C SER A 391 -18.95 46.62 -14.68
N THR A 392 -17.70 46.80 -15.09
CA THR A 392 -16.90 45.67 -15.57
C THR A 392 -16.40 44.83 -14.41
N SER A 393 -16.71 43.53 -14.42
CA SER A 393 -16.29 42.55 -13.42
C SER A 393 -16.21 41.16 -14.05
N CYS A 394 -15.67 40.17 -13.34
CA CYS A 394 -15.61 38.80 -13.86
C CYS A 394 -17.00 38.24 -14.21
N GLU A 395 -17.99 38.54 -13.39
CA GLU A 395 -19.38 38.11 -13.56
C GLU A 395 -20.02 38.73 -14.81
N ASN A 396 -19.57 39.93 -15.20
CA ASN A 396 -20.14 40.68 -16.33
C ASN A 396 -19.35 40.50 -17.63
N ILE A 397 -18.04 40.20 -17.57
CA ILE A 397 -17.21 39.95 -18.76
C ILE A 397 -17.59 38.63 -19.42
N ASN A 398 -17.96 37.62 -18.63
CA ASN A 398 -18.34 36.30 -19.13
C ASN A 398 -19.52 35.74 -18.30
N PRO A 399 -20.76 36.23 -18.58
CA PRO A 399 -21.93 35.91 -17.76
C PRO A 399 -22.32 34.42 -17.80
N ASP A 400 -21.89 33.68 -18.83
CA ASP A 400 -22.11 32.24 -18.95
C ASP A 400 -21.05 31.41 -18.19
N SER A 401 -20.00 32.06 -17.68
CA SER A 401 -18.98 31.40 -16.88
C SER A 401 -19.29 31.48 -15.40
N SER A 402 -18.95 30.43 -14.65
CA SER A 402 -18.93 30.44 -13.18
C SER A 402 -17.82 31.33 -12.59
N ALA A 403 -17.32 32.30 -13.35
CA ALA A 403 -16.23 33.16 -12.95
C ALA A 403 -16.71 34.24 -11.98
N VAL A 404 -15.94 34.43 -10.91
CA VAL A 404 -16.16 35.45 -9.89
C VAL A 404 -14.93 36.29 -9.67
N SER A 405 -15.17 37.56 -9.35
CA SER A 405 -14.16 38.55 -9.04
C SER A 405 -13.58 38.27 -7.67
N LEU A 406 -12.26 38.37 -7.57
CA LEU A 406 -11.52 38.20 -6.32
C LEU A 406 -11.80 39.34 -5.34
N SER A 407 -11.72 39.03 -4.06
CA SER A 407 -11.79 39.97 -2.96
C SER A 407 -10.39 40.46 -2.54
N ILE A 408 -10.36 41.55 -1.78
CA ILE A 408 -9.10 42.05 -1.20
C ILE A 408 -8.45 41.03 -0.25
N ASP A 409 -9.24 40.22 0.45
CA ASP A 409 -8.74 39.19 1.37
C ASP A 409 -8.10 38.00 0.61
N ASP A 410 -8.43 37.82 -0.67
CA ASP A 410 -7.79 36.81 -1.53
C ASP A 410 -6.36 37.24 -1.92
N PHE A 411 -6.07 38.54 -1.96
CA PHE A 411 -4.75 39.09 -2.29
C PHE A 411 -3.91 39.39 -1.06
N GLN A 412 -4.48 40.07 -0.06
CA GLN A 412 -3.75 40.51 1.12
C GLN A 412 -3.23 39.32 1.91
N LYS A 413 -1.95 39.37 2.29
CA LYS A 413 -1.33 38.31 3.07
C LYS A 413 -2.15 38.03 4.32
N ASN A 414 -2.38 36.75 4.58
CA ASN A 414 -3.08 36.29 5.76
C ASN A 414 -2.31 35.19 6.49
N ASP A 415 -2.67 34.95 7.74
CA ASP A 415 -2.02 33.96 8.62
C ASP A 415 -2.25 32.52 8.15
N LYS A 416 -3.29 32.29 7.33
CA LYS A 416 -3.59 30.99 6.74
C LYS A 416 -2.65 30.63 5.59
N GLY A 417 -1.89 31.59 5.06
CA GLY A 417 -0.96 31.37 3.96
C GLY A 417 -1.62 31.08 2.60
N ILE A 418 -2.94 31.33 2.47
CA ILE A 418 -3.74 30.99 1.28
C ILE A 418 -3.92 32.17 0.32
N ALA A 419 -3.52 33.38 0.74
CA ALA A 419 -3.65 34.55 -0.12
C ALA A 419 -2.68 34.46 -1.29
N ILE A 420 -3.05 35.06 -2.41
CA ILE A 420 -2.24 35.07 -3.63
C ILE A 420 -0.85 35.66 -3.33
N ASN A 421 -0.76 36.75 -2.57
CA ASN A 421 0.55 37.37 -2.24
C ASN A 421 1.36 36.61 -1.16
N ASN A 422 0.79 35.60 -0.49
CA ASN A 422 1.59 34.66 0.31
C ASN A 422 2.37 33.71 -0.61
N GLU A 423 1.79 33.34 -1.75
CA GLU A 423 2.33 32.33 -2.67
C GLU A 423 3.15 32.98 -3.78
N PHE A 424 2.59 34.01 -4.42
CA PHE A 424 3.10 34.66 -5.64
C PHE A 424 3.09 36.18 -5.47
N LYS A 425 4.25 36.76 -5.12
CA LYS A 425 4.35 38.23 -4.90
C LYS A 425 4.17 39.07 -6.17
N ASN A 426 4.56 38.55 -7.34
CA ASN A 426 4.50 39.25 -8.62
C ASN A 426 3.90 38.32 -9.69
N LEU A 427 2.58 38.39 -9.89
CA LEU A 427 1.87 37.52 -10.82
C LEU A 427 2.35 37.64 -12.29
N TYR A 428 2.96 38.77 -12.67
CA TYR A 428 3.57 38.91 -13.99
C TYR A 428 4.81 38.05 -14.15
N GLU A 429 5.72 38.09 -13.18
CA GLU A 429 6.92 37.26 -13.21
C GLU A 429 6.59 35.76 -13.21
N TRP A 430 5.52 35.38 -12.50
CA TRP A 430 5.03 34.01 -12.48
C TRP A 430 4.26 33.60 -13.74
N GLY A 431 3.97 34.55 -14.64
CA GLY A 431 3.44 34.26 -15.97
C GLY A 431 1.92 34.28 -16.09
N LEU A 432 1.17 34.77 -15.11
CA LEU A 432 -0.31 34.83 -15.21
C LEU A 432 -0.78 35.63 -16.44
N PHE A 433 -0.02 36.66 -16.83
CA PHE A 433 -0.37 37.56 -17.93
C PHE A 433 0.40 37.27 -19.24
N GLY A 434 1.08 36.12 -19.34
CA GLY A 434 1.94 35.80 -20.47
C GLY A 434 3.08 36.81 -20.65
N ASN A 435 3.31 37.26 -21.89
CA ASN A 435 4.39 38.20 -22.25
C ASN A 435 3.89 39.64 -22.46
N ASN A 436 2.77 40.03 -21.86
CA ASN A 436 2.19 41.36 -22.07
C ASN A 436 2.95 42.45 -21.30
N GLU A 437 3.99 43.02 -21.91
CA GLU A 437 4.88 44.02 -21.28
C GLU A 437 4.17 45.29 -20.77
N GLN A 438 2.93 45.57 -21.19
CA GLN A 438 2.17 46.71 -20.65
C GLN A 438 1.82 46.52 -19.17
N ILE A 439 1.73 45.27 -18.71
CA ILE A 439 1.30 44.92 -17.34
C ILE A 439 2.48 44.89 -16.35
N LYS A 440 3.69 44.64 -16.85
CA LYS A 440 4.90 44.35 -16.06
C LYS A 440 5.17 45.30 -14.90
N ASN A 441 4.92 46.60 -15.11
CA ASN A 441 5.21 47.65 -14.13
C ASN A 441 3.95 48.24 -13.47
N ASP A 442 2.76 47.72 -13.78
CA ASP A 442 1.49 48.23 -13.28
C ASP A 442 0.55 47.08 -12.87
N LEU A 443 0.84 46.50 -11.70
CA LEU A 443 0.05 45.41 -11.11
C LEU A 443 -1.01 45.94 -10.14
N ARG A 444 -1.84 46.84 -10.65
CA ARG A 444 -3.06 47.27 -9.96
C ARG A 444 -4.22 46.36 -10.35
N PHE A 445 -4.96 45.88 -9.37
CA PHE A 445 -6.07 44.94 -9.53
C PHE A 445 -7.39 45.55 -9.11
N LYS A 446 -8.42 45.42 -9.93
CA LYS A 446 -9.80 45.71 -9.55
C LYS A 446 -10.36 44.52 -8.78
N VAL A 447 -10.58 44.68 -7.49
CA VAL A 447 -11.01 43.61 -6.56
C VAL A 447 -12.22 44.07 -5.74
N ARG A 448 -12.96 43.11 -5.16
CA ARG A 448 -14.04 43.42 -4.21
C ARG A 448 -13.45 43.79 -2.84
N GLY A 449 -13.84 44.96 -2.33
CA GLY A 449 -13.59 45.37 -0.96
C GLY A 449 -14.44 44.60 0.05
N LYS A 450 -14.19 44.84 1.34
CA LYS A 450 -14.89 44.17 2.45
C LYS A 450 -16.37 44.56 2.55
N ASP A 451 -16.73 45.73 2.04
CA ASP A 451 -18.10 46.23 1.92
C ASP A 451 -18.82 45.74 0.65
N GLY A 452 -18.14 44.95 -0.18
CA GLY A 452 -18.64 44.46 -1.46
C GLY A 452 -18.47 45.43 -2.63
N ALA A 453 -18.06 46.67 -2.39
CA ALA A 453 -17.77 47.63 -3.46
C ALA A 453 -16.45 47.28 -4.14
N TYR A 454 -16.30 47.61 -5.41
CA TYR A 454 -15.02 47.43 -6.11
C TYR A 454 -14.03 48.53 -5.72
N ILE A 455 -12.78 48.12 -5.51
CA ILE A 455 -11.64 48.99 -5.20
C ILE A 455 -10.46 48.63 -6.12
N ILE A 456 -9.48 49.53 -6.22
CA ILE A 456 -8.22 49.24 -6.89
C ILE A 456 -7.15 48.93 -5.85
N TYR A 457 -6.51 47.77 -5.96
CA TYR A 457 -5.44 47.32 -5.09
C TYR A 457 -4.11 47.30 -5.87
N ASP A 458 -3.14 48.09 -5.42
CA ASP A 458 -1.78 48.11 -5.95
C ASP A 458 -0.97 47.00 -5.28
N ALA A 459 -0.72 45.89 -5.99
CA ALA A 459 -0.01 44.74 -5.42
C ALA A 459 1.50 44.96 -5.27
N ILE A 460 2.08 45.92 -5.99
CA ILE A 460 3.51 46.28 -5.85
C ILE A 460 3.70 47.05 -4.54
N LYS A 461 2.83 48.02 -4.27
CA LYS A 461 2.86 48.82 -3.03
C LYS A 461 2.18 48.13 -1.85
N ASN A 462 1.34 47.13 -2.12
CA ASN A 462 0.48 46.47 -1.14
C ASN A 462 -0.50 47.46 -0.47
N GLU A 463 -1.12 48.33 -1.25
CA GLU A 463 -2.01 49.41 -0.79
C GLU A 463 -3.27 49.52 -1.64
N ILE A 464 -4.32 50.16 -1.11
CA ILE A 464 -5.53 50.49 -1.86
C ILE A 464 -5.34 51.86 -2.53
N ASP A 465 -5.48 51.91 -3.85
CA ASP A 465 -5.45 53.14 -4.64
C ASP A 465 -6.83 53.80 -4.62
N ASN A 466 -6.95 54.86 -3.82
CA ASN A 466 -8.20 55.61 -3.64
C ASN A 466 -8.35 56.77 -4.65
N SER A 467 -7.46 56.89 -5.64
CA SER A 467 -7.57 57.96 -6.63
C SER A 467 -8.85 57.82 -7.45
N HIS A 468 -9.45 58.95 -7.84
CA HIS A 468 -10.72 58.94 -8.58
C HIS A 468 -10.60 58.28 -9.97
N ASP A 469 -9.41 58.37 -10.55
CA ASP A 469 -9.02 57.85 -11.85
C ASP A 469 -8.30 56.49 -11.76
N ALA A 470 -8.23 55.87 -10.58
CA ALA A 470 -7.60 54.58 -10.39
C ALA A 470 -8.28 53.51 -11.26
N LYS A 471 -7.45 52.72 -11.94
CA LYS A 471 -7.89 51.58 -12.75
C LYS A 471 -7.04 50.37 -12.42
N GLY A 472 -7.63 49.18 -12.54
CA GLY A 472 -6.95 47.92 -12.28
C GLY A 472 -7.32 46.84 -13.28
N LEU A 473 -6.45 45.85 -13.41
CA LEU A 473 -6.69 44.61 -14.12
C LEU A 473 -7.74 43.78 -13.38
N ILE A 474 -8.52 42.99 -14.11
CA ILE A 474 -9.47 42.06 -13.52
C ILE A 474 -8.87 40.65 -13.61
N ILE A 475 -8.76 39.98 -12.47
CA ILE A 475 -8.42 38.56 -12.36
C ILE A 475 -9.62 37.84 -11.77
N CYS A 476 -9.98 36.73 -12.41
CA CYS A 476 -11.14 35.93 -12.06
C CYS A 476 -10.72 34.61 -11.43
N THR A 477 -11.65 34.01 -10.68
CA THR A 477 -11.58 32.61 -10.25
C THR A 477 -12.89 31.90 -10.58
N LYS A 478 -12.88 30.58 -10.68
CA LYS A 478 -14.13 29.80 -10.72
C LYS A 478 -14.76 29.75 -9.32
N LYS A 479 -16.09 29.78 -9.29
CA LYS A 479 -16.90 29.67 -8.07
C LYS A 479 -16.89 28.27 -7.49
#